data_AF-A0A833M6Y2-F1
#
_entry.id   AF-A0A833M6Y2-F1
#
_cell.length_a   1.000
_cell.length_b   1.000
_cell.length_c   1.000
_cell.angle_alpha   90.00
_cell.angle_beta   90.00
_cell.angle_gamma   90.00
#
_symmetry.space_group_name_H-M   'P 1'
#
loop_
_entity.id
_entity.type
_entity.pdbx_description
1 polymer ?
#
loop_
_entity_poly.entity_id
_entity_poly.type
_entity_poly.pdbx_seq_one_letter_code
_entity_poly.pdbx_strand_id
1 'polypeptide(L)'
;MNAGLVGGIVGGVLGLAGGILGTYFSIRNTNGPRERAFMIRMSALAWVGITAFLALLLVLPYPWRFLVWIPYGILLPLFIVRTNRGQARIRQEEATHPRTGARPG
;
A
#
# COMPACT_ATOMS: atom_id res chain seq x y z
N MET A 1 5.07 -21.43 -25.96
CA MET A 1 5.28 -20.85 -24.62
C MET A 1 3.97 -20.95 -23.86
N ASN A 2 3.97 -21.53 -22.65
CA ASN A 2 2.75 -21.77 -21.89
C ASN A 2 2.14 -20.43 -21.45
N ALA A 3 0.90 -20.14 -21.86
CA ALA A 3 0.22 -18.87 -21.56
C ALA A 3 0.17 -18.56 -20.05
N GLY A 4 0.08 -19.59 -19.20
CA GLY A 4 0.14 -19.43 -17.74
C GLY A 4 1.50 -18.95 -17.21
N LEU A 5 2.61 -19.36 -17.82
CA LEU A 5 3.96 -18.90 -17.46
C LEU A 5 4.17 -17.44 -17.85
N VAL A 6 3.72 -17.06 -19.05
CA VAL A 6 3.78 -15.66 -19.53
C VAL A 6 2.92 -14.76 -18.64
N GLY A 7 1.68 -15.18 -18.33
CA GLY A 7 0.79 -14.45 -17.44
C GLY A 7 1.36 -14.28 -16.02
N GLY A 8 2.00 -15.33 -15.49
CA GLY A 8 2.64 -15.28 -14.17
C GLY A 8 3.84 -14.31 -14.13
N ILE A 9 4.71 -14.34 -15.14
CA ILE A 9 5.86 -13.43 -15.22
C ILE A 9 5.40 -11.99 -15.39
N VAL A 10 4.51 -11.72 -16.34
CA VAL A 10 4.00 -10.37 -16.61
C VAL A 10 3.25 -9.81 -15.40
N GLY A 11 2.38 -10.61 -14.78
CA GLY A 11 1.66 -10.23 -13.57
C GLY A 11 2.60 -9.95 -12.39
N GLY A 12 3.63 -10.78 -12.20
CA GLY A 12 4.64 -10.59 -11.16
C GLY A 12 5.44 -9.31 -11.35
N VAL A 13 5.93 -9.04 -12.57
CA VAL A 13 6.70 -7.83 -12.87
C VAL A 13 5.84 -6.57 -12.69
N LEU A 14 4.61 -6.55 -13.20
CA LEU A 14 3.70 -5.43 -13.04
C LEU A 14 3.31 -5.20 -11.57
N GLY A 15 3.08 -6.28 -10.81
CA GLY A 15 2.79 -6.21 -9.38
C GLY A 15 3.95 -5.64 -8.58
N LEU A 16 5.17 -6.10 -8.85
CA LEU A 16 6.38 -5.58 -8.21
C LEU A 16 6.63 -4.11 -8.57
N ALA A 17 6.55 -3.77 -9.85
CA ALA A 17 6.74 -2.39 -10.32
C ALA A 17 5.70 -1.44 -9.71
N GLY A 18 4.42 -1.83 -9.70
CA GLY A 18 3.35 -1.06 -9.08
C GLY A 18 3.54 -0.90 -7.56
N GLY A 19 3.95 -1.97 -6.86
CA GLY A 19 4.24 -1.93 -5.43
C GLY A 19 5.44 -1.03 -5.09
N ILE A 20 6.51 -1.09 -5.88
CA ILE A 20 7.70 -0.25 -5.72
C ILE A 20 7.34 1.22 -5.99
N LEU A 21 6.64 1.51 -7.09
CA LEU A 21 6.21 2.88 -7.42
C LEU A 21 5.26 3.44 -6.36
N GLY A 22 4.31 2.65 -5.87
CA GLY A 22 3.40 3.05 -4.80
C GLY A 22 4.12 3.34 -3.49
N THR A 23 5.07 2.49 -3.10
CA THR A 23 5.92 2.69 -1.91
C THR A 23 6.81 3.92 -2.07
N TYR A 24 7.37 4.13 -3.26
CA TYR A 24 8.23 5.26 -3.57
C TYR A 24 7.47 6.59 -3.53
N PHE A 25 6.30 6.67 -4.16
CA PHE A 25 5.43 7.86 -4.08
C PHE A 25 4.97 8.14 -2.65
N SER A 26 4.66 7.08 -1.89
CA SER A 26 4.27 7.16 -0.48
C SER A 26 5.37 7.77 0.41
N ILE A 27 6.64 7.43 0.15
CA ILE A 27 7.81 7.93 0.90
C ILE A 27 8.32 9.28 0.40
N ARG A 28 8.18 9.60 -0.90
CA ARG A 28 8.70 10.83 -1.50
C ARG A 28 7.79 12.04 -1.28
N ASN A 29 6.49 11.83 -1.11
CA ASN A 29 5.50 12.89 -0.93
C ASN A 29 5.29 13.30 0.55
N THR A 30 6.07 12.73 1.46
CA THR A 30 5.96 12.91 2.91
C THR A 30 6.92 14.02 3.38
N ASN A 31 6.41 15.05 4.05
CA ASN A 31 7.19 16.24 4.43
C ASN A 31 7.77 16.14 5.85
N GLY A 32 7.35 15.17 6.66
CA GLY A 32 7.79 14.98 8.04
C GLY A 32 8.27 13.57 8.39
N PRO A 33 9.20 13.42 9.36
CA PRO A 33 9.73 12.11 9.78
C PRO A 33 8.68 11.20 10.43
N ARG A 34 7.62 11.74 11.06
CA ARG A 34 6.52 10.94 11.61
C ARG A 34 5.55 10.49 10.52
N GLU A 35 5.22 11.38 9.57
CA GLU A 35 4.41 11.07 8.39
C GLU A 35 5.09 9.94 7.57
N ARG A 36 6.41 9.99 7.40
CA ARG A 36 7.19 8.93 6.71
C ARG A 36 7.13 7.58 7.42
N ALA A 37 7.28 7.54 8.75
CA ALA A 37 7.21 6.30 9.51
C ALA A 37 5.81 5.64 9.45
N PHE A 38 4.75 6.45 9.46
CA PHE A 38 3.38 5.98 9.27
C PHE A 38 3.18 5.39 7.86
N MET A 39 3.64 6.09 6.83
CA MET A 39 3.55 5.63 5.44
C MET A 39 4.32 4.33 5.18
N ILE A 40 5.49 4.14 5.81
CA ILE A 40 6.22 2.86 5.74
C ILE A 40 5.42 1.71 6.35
N ARG A 41 4.80 1.91 7.52
CA ARG A 41 3.96 0.88 8.17
C ARG A 41 2.74 0.52 7.32
N MET A 42 2.09 1.51 6.73
CA MET A 42 0.94 1.30 5.85
C MET A 42 1.36 0.62 4.53
N SER A 43 2.52 0.96 3.99
CA SER A 43 3.08 0.28 2.82
C SER A 43 3.39 -1.18 3.12
N ALA A 44 3.98 -1.49 4.29
CA ALA A 44 4.21 -2.87 4.72
C ALA A 44 2.90 -3.66 4.85
N LEU A 45 1.86 -3.06 5.44
CA LEU A 45 0.51 -3.65 5.51
C LEU A 45 -0.10 -3.89 4.12
N ALA A 46 0.06 -2.95 3.19
CA ALA A 46 -0.40 -3.10 1.82
C ALA A 46 0.31 -4.26 1.10
N TRP A 47 1.64 -4.36 1.25
CA TRP A 47 2.42 -5.48 0.72
C TRP A 47 1.95 -6.82 1.29
N VAL A 48 1.78 -6.92 2.61
CA VAL A 48 1.25 -8.14 3.26
C VAL A 48 -0.13 -8.48 2.70
N GLY A 49 -1.02 -7.50 2.55
CA GLY A 49 -2.35 -7.69 1.98
C GLY A 49 -2.33 -8.19 0.53
N ILE A 50 -1.48 -7.59 -0.31
CA ILE A 50 -1.32 -7.99 -1.73
C ILE A 50 -0.72 -9.41 -1.82
N THR A 51 0.33 -9.71 -1.07
CA THR A 51 0.95 -11.04 -1.05
C THR A 51 -0.02 -12.10 -0.55
N ALA A 52 -0.78 -11.80 0.52
CA ALA A 52 -1.81 -12.69 1.04
C ALA A 52 -2.93 -12.92 0.02
N PHE A 53 -3.40 -11.86 -0.66
CA PHE A 53 -4.41 -11.97 -1.72
C PHE A 53 -3.93 -12.84 -2.89
N LEU A 54 -2.69 -12.63 -3.35
CA LEU A 54 -2.09 -13.43 -4.43
C LEU A 54 -1.91 -14.90 -4.02
N ALA A 55 -1.45 -15.16 -2.79
CA ALA A 55 -1.33 -16.51 -2.25
C ALA A 55 -2.69 -17.21 -2.18
N LEU A 56 -3.73 -16.50 -1.70
CA LEU A 56 -5.09 -17.03 -1.63
C LEU A 56 -5.63 -17.36 -3.02
N LEU A 57 -5.33 -16.52 -4.02
CA LEU A 57 -5.77 -16.72 -5.40
C LEU A 57 -5.07 -17.91 -6.08
N LEU A 58 -3.82 -18.20 -5.72
CA LEU A 58 -3.08 -19.38 -6.17
C LEU A 58 -3.58 -20.67 -5.50
N VAL A 59 -3.84 -20.63 -4.19
CA VAL A 59 -4.24 -21.81 -3.40
C VAL A 59 -5.69 -22.21 -3.63
N LEU A 60 -6.62 -21.26 -3.82
CA LEU A 60 -8.03 -21.59 -4.00
C LEU A 60 -8.32 -22.15 -5.41
N PRO A 61 -8.96 -23.32 -5.53
CA PRO A 61 -9.51 -23.81 -6.79
C PRO A 61 -10.82 -23.08 -7.17
N TYR A 62 -11.19 -23.15 -8.46
CA TYR A 62 -12.49 -22.65 -8.94
C TYR A 62 -13.64 -23.40 -8.24
N PRO A 63 -14.74 -22.74 -7.83
CA PRO A 63 -15.13 -21.33 -8.05
C PRO A 63 -14.77 -20.36 -6.90
N TRP A 64 -14.16 -20.84 -5.83
CA TRP A 64 -13.91 -20.08 -4.59
C TRP A 64 -13.07 -18.82 -4.81
N ARG A 65 -12.27 -18.76 -5.88
CA ARG A 65 -11.53 -17.55 -6.29
C ARG A 65 -12.41 -16.31 -6.43
N PHE A 66 -13.65 -16.45 -6.93
CA PHE A 66 -14.57 -15.32 -7.07
C PHE A 66 -14.99 -14.72 -5.73
N LEU A 67 -15.11 -15.55 -4.69
CA LEU A 67 -15.46 -15.07 -3.36
C LEU A 67 -14.36 -14.21 -2.74
N VAL A 68 -13.10 -14.37 -3.17
CA VAL A 68 -11.97 -13.55 -2.70
C VAL A 68 -11.98 -12.14 -3.30
N TRP A 69 -12.60 -11.96 -4.48
CA TRP A 69 -12.72 -10.65 -5.12
C TRP A 69 -13.68 -9.71 -4.37
N ILE A 70 -14.71 -10.26 -3.71
CA ILE A 70 -15.67 -9.47 -2.93
C ILE A 70 -15.01 -8.73 -1.75
N PRO A 71 -14.31 -9.41 -0.81
CA PRO A 71 -13.60 -8.74 0.27
C PRO A 71 -12.47 -7.88 -0.28
N TYR A 72 -11.78 -8.28 -1.35
CA TYR A 72 -10.72 -7.45 -1.95
C TYR A 72 -11.26 -6.12 -2.49
N GLY A 73 -12.35 -6.15 -3.26
CA GLY A 73 -12.97 -4.96 -3.83
C GLY A 73 -13.50 -3.98 -2.77
N ILE A 74 -13.79 -4.45 -1.56
CA ILE A 74 -14.22 -3.63 -0.42
C ILE A 74 -13.02 -3.16 0.42
N LEU A 75 -12.10 -4.07 0.72
CA LEU A 75 -10.92 -3.78 1.57
C LEU A 75 -9.99 -2.76 0.92
N LEU A 76 -9.79 -2.81 -0.40
CA LEU A 76 -8.95 -1.85 -1.11
C LEU A 76 -9.39 -0.40 -0.93
N PRO A 77 -10.61 0.00 -1.33
CA PRO A 77 -11.06 1.38 -1.18
C PRO A 77 -11.11 1.80 0.28
N LEU A 78 -11.52 0.92 1.20
CA LEU A 78 -11.49 1.22 2.64
C LEU A 78 -10.07 1.48 3.13
N PHE A 79 -9.10 0.66 2.73
CA PHE A 79 -7.70 0.82 3.09
C PHE A 79 -7.12 2.12 2.54
N ILE A 80 -7.42 2.46 1.28
CA ILE A 80 -7.01 3.71 0.64
C ILE A 80 -7.60 4.91 1.41
N VAL A 81 -8.90 4.91 1.68
CA VAL A 81 -9.56 6.00 2.42
C VAL A 81 -9.00 6.13 3.83
N ARG A 82 -8.78 5.01 4.53
CA ARG A 82 -8.22 4.99 5.89
C ARG A 82 -6.80 5.56 5.91
N THR A 83 -5.96 5.16 4.95
CA THR A 83 -4.57 5.58 4.83
C THR A 83 -4.48 7.07 4.47
N ASN A 84 -5.26 7.52 3.47
CA ASN A 84 -5.31 8.92 3.07
C ASN A 84 -5.80 9.83 4.20
N ARG A 85 -6.85 9.42 4.94
CA ARG A 85 -7.33 10.17 6.11
C ARG A 85 -6.29 10.23 7.23
N GLY A 86 -5.59 9.12 7.49
CA GLY A 86 -4.50 9.07 8.48
C GLY A 86 -3.35 9.99 8.10
N GLN A 87 -2.92 9.94 6.84
CA GLN A 87 -1.87 10.81 6.32
C GLN A 87 -2.28 12.29 6.40
N ALA A 88 -3.51 12.64 5.98
CA ALA A 88 -4.01 14.00 6.04
C ALA A 88 -4.06 14.55 7.48
N ARG A 89 -4.45 13.72 8.46
CA ARG A 89 -4.43 14.08 9.89
C ARG A 89 -3.02 14.38 10.38
N ILE A 90 -2.05 13.51 10.10
CA ILE A 90 -0.65 13.71 10.53
C ILE A 90 -0.08 15.00 9.90
N ARG A 91 -0.39 15.25 8.63
CA ARG A 91 0.04 16.49 7.94
C ARG A 91 -0.56 17.74 8.59
N GLN A 92 -1.83 17.71 9.02
CA GLN A 92 -2.44 18.83 9.74
C GLN A 92 -1.82 19.01 11.13
N GLU A 93 -1.59 17.92 11.87
CA GLU A 93 -0.94 17.97 13.18
C GLU A 93 0.49 18.54 13.10
N GLU A 94 1.28 18.17 12.09
CA GLU A 94 2.62 18.73 11.86
C GLU A 94 2.58 20.19 11.38
N ALA A 95 1.54 20.61 10.65
CA ALA A 95 1.35 21.99 10.22
C ALA A 95 0.87 22.91 11.37
N THR A 96 0.06 22.40 12.30
CA THR A 96 -0.45 23.15 13.45
C THR A 96 0.56 23.20 14.61
N HIS A 97 1.41 22.18 14.75
CA HIS A 97 2.55 22.18 15.67
C HIS A 97 3.88 22.14 14.88
N PRO A 98 4.31 23.27 14.27
CA PRO A 98 5.70 23.38 13.83
C PRO A 98 6.55 23.21 15.08
N ARG A 99 7.45 22.23 15.08
CA ARG A 99 8.36 22.01 16.20
C ARG A 99 9.03 23.33 16.54
N THR A 100 8.71 23.88 17.71
CA THR A 100 9.52 24.85 18.43
C THR A 100 10.84 24.17 18.74
N GLY A 101 11.74 24.13 17.76
CA GLY A 101 12.91 23.26 17.77
C GLY A 101 13.96 23.58 16.70
N ALA A 102 13.86 24.74 16.05
CA ALA A 102 15.01 25.33 15.36
C ALA A 102 15.61 26.38 16.30
N ARG A 103 16.81 26.07 16.79
CA ARG A 103 17.64 26.84 17.72
C ARG A 103 17.88 28.27 17.22
N PRO A 104 17.96 29.29 18.11
CA PRO A 104 18.65 30.52 17.78
C PRO A 104 20.15 30.22 17.67
N GLY A 105 20.72 30.51 16.50
CA GLY A 105 22.16 30.54 16.24
C GLY A 105 22.46 31.82 15.49
#